data_AF-A0A1U7W8M0-F1
#
_entry.id   AF-A0A1U7W8M0-F1
#
_cell.length_a   1.000
_cell.length_b   1.000
_cell.length_c   1.000
_cell.angle_alpha   90.00
_cell.angle_beta   90.00
_cell.angle_gamma   90.00
#
_symmetry.space_group_name_H-M   'P 1'
#
loop_
_entity.id
_entity.type
_entity.pdbx_description
1 polymer ?
#
loop_
_entity_poly.entity_id
_entity_poly.type
_entity_poly.pdbx_seq_one_letter_code
_entity_poly.pdbx_strand_id
1 'polypeptide(L)' 'MYPYFSKWIRGHHDLPLRLNQWCNVVRWEFSNPTPFIRSREFLWQEGHIALATKEEAGTEVLEILNCIDVYMNNF' A
#
# COMPACT_ATOMS: atom_id res chain seq x y z
N MET A 1 -0.27 -5.23 -10.36
CA MET A 1 -1.63 -4.73 -10.05
C MET A 1 -2.14 -3.74 -11.10
N TYR A 2 -1.40 -2.68 -11.44
CA TYR A 2 -1.93 -1.58 -12.28
C TYR A 2 -2.41 -1.92 -13.71
N PRO A 3 -1.84 -2.88 -14.45
CA PRO A 3 -2.44 -3.32 -15.73
C PRO A 3 -3.86 -3.90 -15.59
N TYR A 4 -4.21 -4.41 -14.41
CA TYR A 4 -5.57 -4.87 -14.12
C TYR A 4 -6.46 -3.72 -13.65
N PHE A 5 -5.92 -2.71 -12.96
CA PHE A 5 -6.67 -1.51 -12.60
C PHE A 5 -7.18 -0.80 -13.86
N SER A 6 -6.33 -0.65 -14.88
CA SER A 6 -6.74 -0.06 -16.16
C SER A 6 -7.74 -0.92 -16.94
N LYS A 7 -7.79 -2.23 -16.67
CA LYS A 7 -8.78 -3.14 -17.24
C LYS A 7 -10.13 -3.05 -16.52
N TRP A 8 -10.11 -2.87 -15.20
CA TRP A 8 -11.30 -2.86 -14.34
C TRP A 8 -11.98 -1.50 -14.27
N ILE A 9 -11.21 -0.42 -14.23
CA ILE A 9 -11.74 0.95 -14.14
C ILE A 9 -12.05 1.43 -15.56
N ARG A 10 -13.34 1.54 -15.89
CA ARG A 10 -13.85 2.00 -17.19
C ARG A 10 -14.67 3.28 -17.09
N GLY A 11 -15.18 3.61 -15.90
CA GLY A 11 -15.84 4.87 -15.63
C GLY A 11 -15.70 5.31 -14.17
N HIS A 12 -16.24 6.49 -13.85
CA HIS A 12 -16.23 7.04 -12.48
C HIS A 12 -16.98 6.14 -11.48
N HIS A 13 -17.95 5.36 -11.93
CA HIS A 13 -18.69 4.40 -11.09
C HIS A 13 -17.86 3.20 -10.61
N ASP A 14 -16.72 2.92 -11.23
CA ASP A 14 -15.79 1.86 -10.81
C ASP A 14 -14.83 2.35 -9.72
N LEU A 15 -14.88 3.65 -9.42
CA LEU A 15 -14.13 4.29 -8.36
C LEU A 15 -15.03 4.49 -7.14
N PRO A 16 -14.48 4.36 -5.92
CA PRO A 16 -13.08 4.04 -5.61
C PRO A 16 -12.77 2.54 -5.71
N LEU A 17 -11.60 2.20 -6.25
CA LEU A 17 -11.06 0.83 -6.18
C LEU A 17 -10.02 0.76 -5.07
N ARG A 18 -10.26 -0.05 -4.04
CA ARG A 18 -9.33 -0.29 -2.92
C ARG A 18 -8.93 -1.75 -2.86
N LEU A 19 -7.64 -2.06 -2.93
CA LEU A 19 -7.12 -3.41 -2.74
C LEU A 19 -5.93 -3.40 -1.78
N ASN A 20 -5.84 -4.44 -0.97
CA ASN A 20 -4.72 -4.69 -0.07
C ASN A 20 -4.27 -6.14 -0.21
N GLN A 21 -2.96 -6.38 -0.22
CA GLN A 21 -2.40 -7.73 -0.21
C GLN A 21 -1.39 -7.88 0.93
N TRP A 22 -1.42 -9.05 1.56
CA TRP A 22 -0.38 -9.50 2.50
C TRP A 22 0.48 -10.52 1.78
N CYS A 23 1.78 -10.25 1.67
CA CYS A 23 2.70 -11.10 0.94
C CYS A 23 4.13 -10.93 1.44
N ASN A 24 5.02 -11.80 0.95
CA ASN A 24 6.45 -11.62 1.05
C ASN A 24 6.97 -10.82 -0.16
N VAL A 25 7.97 -9.97 0.07
CA VAL A 25 8.72 -9.30 -0.99
C VAL A 25 10.17 -9.70 -0.90
N VAL A 26 10.74 -10.01 -2.06
CA VAL A 26 12.17 -10.26 -2.21
C VAL A 26 12.83 -9.04 -2.86
N ARG A 27 13.80 -8.44 -2.16
CA ARG A 27 14.68 -7.39 -2.68
C ARG A 27 16.13 -7.80 -2.48
N TRP A 28 16.92 -7.77 -3.55
CA TRP A 28 18.35 -8.05 -3.47
C TRP A 28 19.12 -6.84 -2.96
N GLU A 29 18.95 -6.56 -1.66
CA GLU A 29 19.60 -5.44 -0.99
C GLU A 29 21.12 -5.62 -0.94
N PHE A 30 21.86 -4.61 -1.40
CA PHE A 30 23.33 -4.58 -1.41
C PHE A 30 23.92 -4.03 -0.10
N SER A 31 23.15 -3.24 0.64
CA SER A 31 23.54 -2.75 1.95
C SER A 31 23.57 -3.88 2.99
N ASN A 32 24.31 -3.67 4.09
CA ASN A 32 24.36 -4.64 5.17
C ASN A 32 22.95 -4.93 5.72
N PRO A 33 22.50 -6.19 5.75
CA PRO A 33 21.18 -6.52 6.27
C PRO A 33 21.14 -6.33 7.79
N THR A 34 20.01 -5.82 8.26
CA THR A 34 19.71 -5.67 9.69
C THR A 34 18.41 -6.43 9.95
N PRO A 35 18.37 -7.42 10.87
CA PRO A 35 17.15 -8.17 11.15
C PRO A 35 15.94 -7.26 11.36
N PHE A 36 14.81 -7.60 10.72
CA PHE A 36 13.55 -6.84 10.67
C PHE A 36 13.60 -5.46 9.97
N ILE A 37 14.65 -4.67 10.18
CA ILE A 37 14.77 -3.33 9.60
C ILE A 37 15.11 -3.38 8.10
N ARG A 38 15.91 -4.37 7.68
CA ARG A 38 16.30 -4.58 6.28
C ARG A 38 16.76 -6.02 6.05
N SER A 39 15.89 -6.85 5.50
CA SER A 39 16.18 -8.22 5.05
C SER A 39 15.97 -8.36 3.53
N ARG A 40 16.53 -9.43 2.94
CA ARG A 40 16.35 -9.73 1.51
C ARG A 40 14.95 -10.26 1.18
N GLU A 41 14.32 -10.91 2.14
CA GLU A 41 12.91 -11.28 2.10
C GLU A 41 12.24 -10.74 3.36
N PHE A 42 11.09 -10.09 3.22
CA PHE A 42 10.32 -9.59 4.35
C PHE A 42 8.82 -9.71 4.07
N LEU A 43 8.04 -9.89 5.14
CA LEU A 43 6.58 -9.86 5.09
C LEU A 43 6.12 -8.41 5.12
N TRP A 44 5.10 -8.09 4.33
CA TRP A 44 4.49 -6.77 4.36
C TRP A 44 3.01 -6.82 3.98
N GLN A 45 2.34 -5.71 4.22
CA GLN A 45 1.14 -5.34 3.48
C GLN A 45 1.54 -4.35 2.38
N GLU A 46 0.80 -4.36 1.28
CA GLU A 46 0.78 -3.25 0.32
C GLU A 46 -0.66 -2.94 -0.10
N GLY A 47 -1.07 -1.69 0.12
CA GLY A 47 -2.36 -1.14 -0.28
C GLY A 47 -2.24 -0.33 -1.57
N HIS A 48 -3.14 -0.56 -2.53
CA HIS A 48 -3.23 0.18 -3.78
C HIS A 48 -4.67 0.65 -4.01
N ILE A 49 -4.82 1.97 -4.14
CA ILE A 49 -6.12 2.63 -4.19
C ILE A 49 -6.18 3.58 -5.38
N ALA A 50 -7.28 3.54 -6.12
CA ALA A 50 -7.60 4.52 -7.16
C ALA A 50 -8.87 5.27 -6.77
N LEU A 51 -8.81 6.60 -6.80
CA LEU A 51 -9.88 7.52 -6.40
C LEU A 51 -10.16 8.50 -7.55
N ALA A 52 -11.38 9.06 -7.58
CA ALA A 52 -11.82 9.94 -8.66
C ALA A 52 -11.16 11.32 -8.57
N THR A 53 -10.89 11.79 -7.36
CA THR A 53 -10.34 13.13 -7.10
C THR A 53 -9.05 13.08 -6.30
N LYS A 54 -8.27 14.15 -6.40
CA LYS A 54 -7.02 14.31 -5.64
C LYS A 54 -7.30 14.54 -4.17
N GLU A 55 -8.40 15.23 -3.86
CA GLU A 55 -8.86 15.53 -2.50
C GLU A 55 -9.18 14.23 -1.75
N GLU A 56 -9.94 13.31 -2.36
CA GLU A 56 -10.21 11.99 -1.80
C GLU A 56 -8.92 11.18 -1.60
N ALA A 57 -7.99 11.22 -2.56
CA ALA A 57 -6.69 10.58 -2.43
C ALA A 57 -5.85 11.15 -1.29
N GLY A 58 -5.89 12.47 -1.07
CA GLY A 58 -5.24 13.12 0.04
C GLY A 58 -5.80 12.67 1.40
N THR A 59 -7.12 12.59 1.51
CA THR A 59 -7.79 12.09 2.72
C THR A 59 -7.40 10.64 3.01
N GLU A 60 -7.47 9.74 2.02
CA GLU A 60 -7.14 8.33 2.19
C GLU A 60 -5.67 8.13 2.64
N VAL A 61 -4.74 8.91 2.08
CA VAL A 61 -3.32 8.86 2.50
C VAL A 61 -3.16 9.19 3.97
N LEU A 62 -3.86 10.23 4.46
CA LEU A 62 -3.80 10.63 5.87
C LEU A 62 -4.49 9.63 6.79
N GLU A 63 -5.60 9.03 6.35
CA GLU A 63 -6.29 7.97 7.10
C GLU A 63 -5.41 6.73 7.30
N ILE A 64 -4.73 6.27 6.24
CA ILE A 64 -3.80 5.14 6.33
C ILE A 64 -2.57 5.49 7.16
N LEU A 65 -2.04 6.71 7.04
CA LEU A 65 -0.93 7.16 7.89
C LEU A 65 -1.32 7.14 9.37
N ASN A 66 -2.52 7.61 9.71
CA ASN A 66 -3.04 7.55 11.07
C ASN A 66 -3.25 6.10 11.55
N CYS A 67 -3.71 5.20 10.67
CA CYS A 67 -3.82 3.78 11.01
C CYS A 67 -2.46 3.16 11.37
N ILE A 68 -1.40 3.50 10.62
CA ILE A 68 -0.04 3.07 10.91
C ILE A 68 0.44 3.67 12.24
N ASP A 69 0.20 4.96 12.48
CA ASP A 69 0.57 5.62 13.74
C ASP A 69 -0.10 4.97 14.96
N VAL A 70 -1.42 4.73 14.87
CA VAL A 70 -2.20 3.99 15.88
C VAL A 70 -1.63 2.58 16.07
N TYR A 71 -1.27 1.86 15.01
CA TYR A 71 -0.68 0.54 15.11
C TYR A 71 0.69 0.58 15.82
N MET A 72 1.54 1.53 15.49
CA MET A 72 2.89 1.61 16.05
C MET A 72 2.92 2.08 17.51
N ASN A 73 1.94 2.90 17.95
CA ASN A 73 1.94 3.51 19.28
C ASN A 73 0.97 2.87 20.29
N ASN A 74 0.15 1.90 19.89
CA ASN A 74 -0.78 1.19 20.81
C ASN A 74 -0.29 -0.21 21.22
N PHE A 75 1.01 -0.50 21.07
CA PHE A 75 1.69 -1.67 21.64
C PHE A 75 2.76 -1.25 22.64
#